data_AF-A0A9C8WIT8-F1
#
_entry.id   AF-A0A9C8WIT8-F1
#
_cell.length_a   1.000
_cell.length_b   1.000
_cell.length_c   1.000
_cell.angle_alpha   90.00
_cell.angle_beta   90.00
_cell.angle_gamma   90.00
#
_symmetry.space_group_name_H-M   'P 1'
#
loop_
_entity.id
_entity.type
_entity.pdbx_description
1 polymer ?
#
loop_
_entity_poly.entity_id
_entity_poly.type
_entity_poly.pdbx_seq_one_letter_code
_entity_poly.pdbx_strand_id
1 'polypeptide(L)'
;MLTPFDWLRLCRSGTELIATLHLLEKRPDVFRQETIGQPFSALHAPCERCGIFARAEEMPASLDVEETPEDAGGTDSLLEAPAPPEEDSSPLRNAALRYCPACGMVRRAAPRLHHTARRAVMVWGSLSPLPELPRSRDPVPTLYRHDEQHFLLVLHRAALQDWLSDLLLRHGLSLTGLLQIVPTLPPASGWILGDMLARLPAYERIFSPDRLRVRFYPAGHIVFRTKEYERAGVLTFDAQEFAAYLGMAGVFRTLLLPEQQEAVFEILKIKDLQEQQFHWGRLLGLLSPEARSMLLSWRPRSWSKQQVYLLDKLRPYAKYSPTH
;
A
#
# COMPACT_ATOMS: atom_id res chain seq x y z
N MET A 1 2.69 2.76 27.35
CA MET A 1 1.67 3.23 26.38
C MET A 1 2.01 2.73 24.99
N LEU A 2 1.05 2.70 24.07
CA LEU A 2 1.27 2.28 22.68
C LEU A 2 2.13 3.31 21.94
N THR A 3 3.16 2.83 21.22
CA THR A 3 3.93 3.67 20.29
C THR A 3 3.12 3.94 19.02
N PRO A 4 3.50 4.94 18.20
CA PRO A 4 2.90 5.13 16.88
C PRO A 4 2.91 3.85 16.01
N PHE A 5 3.99 3.06 16.08
CA PHE A 5 4.07 1.80 15.33
C PHE A 5 3.07 0.75 15.85
N ASP A 6 2.83 0.70 17.16
CA ASP A 6 1.81 -0.21 17.71
C ASP A 6 0.40 0.14 17.21
N TRP A 7 0.09 1.42 17.05
CA TRP A 7 -1.18 1.86 16.46
C TRP A 7 -1.34 1.42 15.00
N LEU A 8 -0.26 1.45 14.22
CA LEU A 8 -0.24 0.93 12.85
C LEU A 8 -0.46 -0.58 12.83
N ARG A 9 0.14 -1.31 13.78
CA ARG A 9 -0.05 -2.77 13.95
C ARG A 9 -1.47 -3.16 14.39
N LEU A 10 -2.26 -2.24 14.91
CA LEU A 10 -3.68 -2.48 15.21
C LEU A 10 -4.60 -2.33 13.97
N CYS A 11 -4.07 -1.90 12.83
CA CYS A 11 -4.88 -1.70 11.62
C CYS A 11 -5.30 -3.03 11.01
N ARG A 12 -6.60 -3.19 10.76
CA ARG A 12 -7.16 -4.40 10.14
C ARG A 12 -7.18 -4.36 8.62
N SER A 13 -7.25 -3.18 8.03
CA SER A 13 -7.38 -2.99 6.58
C SER A 13 -6.55 -1.80 6.09
N GLY A 14 -6.40 -1.67 4.76
CA GLY A 14 -5.75 -0.51 4.15
C GLY A 14 -6.41 0.82 4.52
N THR A 15 -7.74 0.84 4.67
CA THR A 15 -8.47 2.05 5.05
C THR A 15 -8.15 2.52 6.47
N GLU A 16 -8.02 1.58 7.41
CA GLU A 16 -7.62 1.90 8.78
C GLU A 16 -6.16 2.37 8.84
N LEU A 17 -5.28 1.77 8.03
CA LEU A 17 -3.88 2.19 7.97
C LEU A 17 -3.76 3.63 7.49
N ILE A 18 -4.39 3.98 6.37
CA ILE A 18 -4.34 5.35 5.82
C ILE A 18 -4.96 6.35 6.81
N ALA A 19 -6.10 6.01 7.43
CA ALA A 19 -6.71 6.85 8.46
C ALA A 19 -5.78 7.06 9.67
N THR A 20 -5.13 5.99 10.14
CA THR A 20 -4.21 6.04 11.28
C THR A 20 -2.99 6.89 10.95
N LEU A 21 -2.39 6.70 9.78
CA LEU A 21 -1.24 7.50 9.32
C LEU A 21 -1.60 8.99 9.21
N HIS A 22 -2.76 9.30 8.63
CA HIS A 22 -3.24 10.67 8.51
C HIS A 22 -3.45 11.33 9.89
N LEU A 23 -4.05 10.59 10.83
CA LEU A 23 -4.22 11.08 12.21
C LEU A 23 -2.87 11.23 12.93
N LEU A 24 -1.92 10.32 12.74
CA LEU A 24 -0.58 10.46 13.34
C LEU A 24 0.15 11.70 12.84
N GLU A 25 -0.05 12.07 11.58
CA GLU A 25 0.53 13.27 10.98
C GLU A 25 -0.17 14.55 11.46
N LYS A 26 -1.51 14.58 11.46
CA LYS A 26 -2.28 15.81 11.72
C LYS A 26 -2.65 16.03 13.19
N ARG A 27 -2.85 14.96 13.95
CA ARG A 27 -3.36 14.96 15.34
C ARG A 27 -2.68 13.85 16.18
N PRO A 28 -1.36 13.94 16.41
CA PRO A 28 -0.61 12.91 17.14
C PRO A 28 -1.02 12.78 18.62
N ASP A 29 -1.55 13.85 19.20
CA ASP A 29 -2.09 13.96 20.56
C ASP A 29 -3.22 12.96 20.83
N VAL A 30 -4.08 12.68 19.83
CA VAL A 30 -5.18 11.71 19.92
C VAL A 30 -4.72 10.32 20.35
N PHE A 31 -3.48 9.96 20.01
CA PHE A 31 -2.88 8.66 20.32
C PHE A 31 -2.17 8.61 21.69
N ARG A 32 -2.07 9.73 22.41
CA ARG A 32 -1.47 9.83 23.76
C ARG A 32 -2.51 9.54 24.84
N GLN A 33 -3.08 8.34 24.80
CA GLN A 33 -4.05 7.91 25.82
C GLN A 33 -3.34 7.29 27.02
N GLU A 34 -3.69 7.74 28.22
CA GLU A 34 -3.09 7.26 29.47
C GLU A 34 -3.99 6.28 30.21
N THR A 35 -5.31 6.43 30.07
CA THR A 35 -6.31 5.65 30.81
C THR A 35 -6.49 4.25 30.21
N ILE A 36 -5.89 3.25 30.87
CA ILE A 36 -6.11 1.84 30.57
C ILE A 36 -7.56 1.47 30.91
N GLY A 37 -8.23 0.75 30.01
CA GLY A 37 -9.60 0.29 30.23
C GLY A 37 -9.66 -0.77 31.32
N GLN A 38 -10.80 -0.86 32.00
CA GLN A 38 -11.01 -1.91 32.98
C GLN A 38 -10.93 -3.30 32.33
N PRO A 39 -10.52 -4.35 33.07
CA PRO A 39 -10.62 -5.72 32.61
C PRO A 39 -12.05 -6.06 32.14
N PHE A 40 -12.16 -7.00 31.21
CA PHE A 40 -13.46 -7.42 30.69
C PHE A 40 -14.38 -7.92 31.81
N SER A 41 -15.55 -7.29 31.94
CA SER A 41 -16.60 -7.60 32.89
C SER A 41 -17.98 -7.46 32.24
N ALA A 42 -19.05 -7.79 32.97
CA ALA A 42 -20.41 -7.65 32.45
C ALA A 42 -20.82 -6.18 32.17
N LEU A 43 -20.17 -5.22 32.83
CA LEU A 43 -20.53 -3.79 32.76
C LEU A 43 -19.48 -2.95 32.02
N HIS A 44 -18.21 -3.37 32.09
CA HIS A 44 -17.08 -2.66 31.50
C HIS A 44 -16.29 -3.59 30.60
N ALA A 45 -15.83 -3.07 29.47
CA ALA A 45 -14.90 -3.77 28.62
C ALA A 45 -13.96 -2.75 27.98
N PRO A 46 -12.70 -3.11 27.69
CA PRO A 46 -11.83 -2.23 26.97
C PRO A 46 -12.37 -1.95 25.56
N CYS A 47 -11.76 -0.97 24.89
CA CYS A 47 -12.01 -0.67 23.48
C CYS A 47 -11.96 -1.95 22.62
N GLU A 48 -13.01 -2.20 21.83
CA GLU A 48 -13.12 -3.42 21.01
C GLU A 48 -12.05 -3.53 19.90
N ARG A 49 -11.41 -2.41 19.53
CA ARG A 49 -10.36 -2.38 18.50
C ARG A 49 -8.98 -2.65 19.09
N CYS A 50 -8.54 -1.86 20.07
CA CYS A 50 -7.19 -1.99 20.64
C CYS A 50 -7.11 -2.95 21.82
N GLY A 51 -8.21 -3.26 22.50
CA GLY A 51 -8.26 -4.11 23.68
C GLY A 51 -7.58 -3.55 24.93
N ILE A 52 -7.02 -2.33 24.87
CA ILE A 52 -6.17 -1.75 25.93
C ILE A 52 -6.83 -0.55 26.62
N PHE A 53 -7.30 0.45 25.88
CA PHE A 53 -7.78 1.71 26.45
C PHE A 53 -9.26 1.70 26.79
N ALA A 54 -9.66 2.58 27.72
CA ALA A 54 -11.04 2.81 28.12
C ALA A 54 -11.91 3.30 26.94
N ARG A 55 -13.21 3.01 26.99
CA ARG A 55 -14.18 3.47 25.99
C ARG A 55 -14.47 4.96 26.21
N ALA A 56 -14.92 5.66 25.15
CA ALA A 56 -15.13 7.12 25.21
C ALA A 56 -16.17 7.57 26.26
N GLU A 57 -17.15 6.73 26.64
CA GLU A 57 -18.16 7.07 27.65
C GLU A 57 -17.61 7.15 29.08
N GLU A 58 -16.51 6.46 29.35
CA GLU A 58 -15.89 6.44 30.68
C GLU A 58 -15.01 7.66 30.92
N MET A 59 -14.83 8.53 29.90
CA MET A 59 -14.18 9.81 30.10
C MET A 59 -15.17 10.77 30.77
N PRO A 60 -14.91 11.22 32.01
CA PRO A 60 -15.79 12.16 32.68
C PRO A 60 -15.93 13.42 31.80
N ALA A 61 -17.16 13.92 31.65
CA ALA A 61 -17.52 15.06 30.81
C ALA A 61 -16.88 16.42 31.21
N SER A 62 -15.82 16.41 32.02
CA SER A 62 -15.13 17.59 32.57
C SER A 62 -13.83 17.93 31.83
N LEU A 63 -13.55 17.29 30.69
CA LEU A 63 -12.43 17.63 29.81
C LEU A 63 -12.95 18.31 28.54
N ASP A 64 -13.64 19.43 28.70
CA ASP A 64 -13.91 20.34 27.59
C ASP A 64 -12.58 20.99 27.21
N VAL A 65 -11.97 20.45 26.16
CA VAL A 65 -10.82 21.07 25.48
C VAL A 65 -11.37 22.31 24.79
N GLU A 66 -10.98 23.49 25.26
CA GLU A 66 -11.30 24.77 24.61
C GLU A 66 -10.87 24.70 23.14
N GLU A 67 -11.85 24.61 22.23
CA GLU A 67 -11.63 24.74 20.79
C GLU A 67 -11.12 26.16 20.54
N THR A 68 -9.81 26.29 20.36
CA THR A 68 -9.20 27.54 19.92
C THR A 68 -9.57 27.74 18.45
N PRO A 69 -10.24 28.85 18.08
CA PRO A 69 -10.58 29.12 16.69
C PRO A 69 -9.30 29.56 15.97
N GLU A 70 -8.64 28.63 15.26
CA GLU A 70 -7.55 28.98 14.36
C GLU A 70 -8.09 29.38 12.99
N ASP A 71 -7.66 30.57 12.55
CA ASP A 71 -7.99 31.25 11.31
C ASP A 71 -7.82 30.39 10.05
N ALA A 72 -8.91 30.23 9.30
CA ALA A 72 -8.95 29.53 8.01
C ALA A 72 -8.40 30.41 6.87
N GLY A 73 -7.08 30.33 6.64
CA GLY A 73 -6.42 30.75 5.40
C GLY A 73 -6.30 29.57 4.44
N GLY A 74 -7.05 29.59 3.34
CA GLY A 74 -7.40 28.43 2.51
C GLY A 74 -6.25 27.64 1.87
N THR A 75 -6.43 26.33 1.81
CA THR A 75 -5.89 25.43 0.78
C THR A 75 -6.83 24.24 0.58
N ASP A 76 -6.97 23.82 -0.68
CA ASP A 76 -7.84 22.77 -1.24
C ASP A 76 -8.01 21.54 -0.33
N SER A 77 -9.14 21.48 0.39
CA SER A 77 -9.42 20.49 1.43
C SER A 77 -10.22 19.31 0.88
N LEU A 78 -9.53 18.30 0.36
CA LEU A 78 -10.13 17.00 -0.01
C LEU A 78 -10.66 16.20 1.21
N LEU A 79 -10.63 16.76 2.41
CA LEU A 79 -11.11 16.15 3.66
C LEU A 79 -11.96 17.09 4.52
N GLU A 80 -12.46 18.21 3.97
CA GLU A 80 -13.53 18.95 4.62
C GLU A 80 -14.76 18.05 4.68
N ALA A 81 -14.96 17.47 5.85
CA ALA A 81 -16.11 16.65 6.14
C ALA A 81 -17.35 17.54 6.01
N PRO A 82 -18.35 17.20 5.17
CA PRO A 82 -19.66 17.82 5.32
C PRO A 82 -20.08 17.62 6.77
N ALA A 83 -20.53 18.71 7.42
CA ALA A 83 -21.08 18.67 8.77
C ALA A 83 -22.09 17.50 8.81
N PRO A 84 -21.95 16.56 9.76
CA PRO A 84 -22.86 15.43 9.82
C PRO A 84 -24.29 15.98 9.97
N PRO A 85 -25.28 15.42 9.24
CA PRO A 85 -26.66 15.84 9.39
C PRO A 85 -27.05 15.70 10.86
N GLU A 86 -27.40 16.83 11.47
CA GLU A 86 -27.99 16.88 12.79
C GLU A 86 -29.35 16.17 12.71
N GLU A 87 -29.67 15.38 13.73
CA GLU A 87 -30.94 14.64 13.86
C GLU A 87 -31.06 13.34 13.04
N ASP A 88 -30.26 12.32 13.40
CA ASP A 88 -30.82 10.97 13.43
C ASP A 88 -30.19 10.15 14.55
N SER A 89 -31.04 9.48 15.33
CA SER A 89 -30.72 8.48 16.35
C SER A 89 -30.12 7.22 15.70
N SER A 90 -29.03 7.40 14.96
CA SER A 90 -28.47 6.40 14.06
C SER A 90 -27.58 5.41 14.83
N PRO A 91 -27.42 4.16 14.32
CA PRO A 91 -26.51 3.15 14.86
C PRO A 91 -25.04 3.60 15.03
N LEU A 92 -24.67 4.78 14.51
CA LEU A 92 -23.36 5.39 14.72
C LEU A 92 -23.14 5.90 16.16
N ARG A 93 -24.19 6.32 16.89
CA ARG A 93 -24.05 6.70 18.32
C ARG A 93 -23.61 5.50 19.16
N ASN A 94 -24.20 4.32 18.94
CA ASN A 94 -23.81 3.08 19.64
C ASN A 94 -22.40 2.60 19.29
N ALA A 95 -21.87 2.98 18.13
CA ALA A 95 -20.49 2.66 17.75
C ALA A 95 -19.46 3.51 18.50
N ALA A 96 -19.79 4.77 18.86
CA ALA A 96 -18.90 5.64 19.62
C ALA A 96 -18.58 5.07 21.01
N LEU A 97 -19.51 4.30 21.57
CA LEU A 97 -19.42 3.72 22.91
C LEU A 97 -18.50 2.49 22.98
N ARG A 98 -18.16 1.88 21.84
CA ARG A 98 -17.39 0.61 21.79
C ARG A 98 -15.88 0.82 21.71
N TYR A 99 -15.45 2.04 21.42
CA TYR A 99 -14.06 2.34 21.11
C TYR A 99 -13.51 3.44 22.02
N CYS A 100 -12.20 3.40 22.25
CA CYS A 100 -11.49 4.56 22.81
C CYS A 100 -11.49 5.72 21.79
N PRO A 101 -11.25 6.97 22.22
CA PRO A 101 -11.31 8.15 21.34
C PRO A 101 -10.53 7.99 20.02
N ALA A 102 -9.25 7.59 20.09
CA ALA A 102 -8.40 7.34 18.93
C ALA A 102 -8.97 6.28 17.99
N CYS A 103 -9.38 5.11 18.53
CA CYS A 103 -9.98 4.07 17.72
C CYS A 103 -11.29 4.53 17.07
N GLY A 104 -12.12 5.27 17.81
CA GLY A 104 -13.36 5.87 17.29
C GLY A 104 -13.08 6.83 16.13
N MET A 105 -12.04 7.66 16.21
CA MET A 105 -11.64 8.56 15.12
C MET A 105 -11.16 7.80 13.88
N VAL A 106 -10.30 6.79 14.05
CA VAL A 106 -9.86 5.92 12.95
C VAL A 106 -11.07 5.25 12.28
N ARG A 107 -12.01 4.71 13.07
CA ARG A 107 -13.21 4.02 12.56
C ARG A 107 -14.17 4.96 11.84
N ARG A 108 -14.28 6.22 12.25
CA ARG A 108 -15.08 7.23 11.55
C ARG A 108 -14.45 7.67 10.23
N ALA A 109 -13.12 7.76 10.17
CA ALA A 109 -12.39 8.19 8.97
C ALA A 109 -12.27 7.06 7.91
N ALA A 110 -12.06 5.81 8.33
CA ALA A 110 -11.74 4.70 7.43
C ALA A 110 -12.74 4.47 6.28
N PRO A 111 -14.08 4.50 6.45
CA PRO A 111 -15.02 4.24 5.36
C PRO A 111 -14.84 5.16 4.14
N ARG A 112 -14.45 6.42 4.37
CA ARG A 112 -14.22 7.42 3.32
C ARG A 112 -13.00 7.12 2.45
N LEU A 113 -12.10 6.27 2.95
CA LEU A 113 -10.83 5.93 2.31
C LEU A 113 -10.89 4.63 1.50
N HIS A 114 -12.08 4.02 1.34
CA HIS A 114 -12.23 2.72 0.68
C HIS A 114 -11.67 2.69 -0.76
N HIS A 115 -12.05 3.67 -1.59
CA HIS A 115 -11.58 3.76 -2.97
C HIS A 115 -10.08 4.00 -3.05
N THR A 116 -9.57 4.86 -2.19
CA THR A 116 -8.14 5.17 -2.06
C THR A 116 -7.33 3.94 -1.68
N ALA A 117 -7.73 3.23 -0.64
CA ALA A 117 -7.06 2.03 -0.15
C ALA A 117 -6.97 0.94 -1.24
N ARG A 118 -8.04 0.68 -1.99
CA ARG A 118 -8.05 -0.31 -3.08
C ARG A 118 -7.04 -0.04 -4.19
N ARG A 119 -6.60 1.20 -4.34
CA ARG A 119 -5.59 1.62 -5.32
C ARG A 119 -4.26 1.97 -4.67
N ALA A 120 -4.15 1.83 -3.35
CA ALA A 120 -2.93 2.12 -2.62
C ALA A 120 -1.99 0.90 -2.56
N VAL A 121 -0.70 1.20 -2.51
CA VAL A 121 0.37 0.26 -2.21
C VAL A 121 1.13 0.77 -0.99
N MET A 122 1.54 -0.17 -0.15
CA MET A 122 2.33 0.06 1.04
C MET A 122 3.78 -0.31 0.73
N VAL A 123 4.71 0.55 1.11
CA VAL A 123 6.16 0.33 0.99
C VAL A 123 6.75 0.43 2.39
N TRP A 124 7.20 -0.70 2.91
CA TRP A 124 8.01 -0.73 4.12
C TRP A 124 9.48 -0.78 3.70
N GLY A 125 10.25 0.24 4.05
CA GLY A 125 11.64 0.37 3.65
C GLY A 125 12.58 0.37 4.85
N SER A 126 13.70 -0.34 4.71
CA SER A 126 14.87 -0.30 5.59
C SER A 126 16.07 0.13 4.75
N LEU A 127 16.56 1.35 4.95
CA LEU A 127 17.61 1.98 4.14
C LEU A 127 18.76 2.44 5.05
N SER A 128 19.99 2.30 4.56
CA SER A 128 21.19 2.75 5.29
C SER A 128 22.11 3.59 4.39
N PRO A 129 22.22 4.91 4.62
CA PRO A 129 21.37 5.74 5.50
C PRO A 129 19.95 5.95 4.94
N LEU A 130 18.98 6.37 5.76
CA LEU A 130 17.66 6.77 5.28
C LEU A 130 17.73 8.14 4.57
N PRO A 131 17.53 8.21 3.25
CA PRO A 131 17.56 9.47 2.53
C PRO A 131 16.33 10.33 2.80
N GLU A 132 16.37 11.57 2.33
CA GLU A 132 15.15 12.32 2.06
C GLU A 132 14.34 11.62 0.97
N LEU A 133 13.18 11.10 1.38
CA LEU A 133 12.29 10.37 0.50
C LEU A 133 11.51 11.34 -0.40
N PRO A 134 11.37 11.04 -1.71
CA PRO A 134 10.55 11.83 -2.60
C PRO A 134 9.12 11.96 -2.07
N ARG A 135 8.59 13.18 -2.04
CA ARG A 135 7.16 13.41 -1.80
C ARG A 135 6.40 13.02 -3.05
N SER A 136 5.42 12.13 -2.93
CA SER A 136 4.48 11.93 -4.04
C SER A 136 3.63 13.20 -4.21
N ARG A 137 3.25 13.49 -5.46
CA ARG A 137 2.33 14.58 -5.79
C ARG A 137 0.86 14.21 -5.54
N ASP A 138 0.59 12.93 -5.27
CA ASP A 138 -0.77 12.48 -4.96
C ASP A 138 -1.26 13.10 -3.64
N PRO A 139 -2.58 13.13 -3.39
CA PRO A 139 -3.14 13.55 -2.09
C PRO A 139 -3.06 12.45 -1.02
N VAL A 140 -2.69 11.22 -1.41
CA VAL A 140 -2.63 10.03 -0.57
C VAL A 140 -1.29 9.78 0.16
N PRO A 141 -0.12 10.34 -0.22
CA PRO A 141 1.15 9.90 0.32
C PRO A 141 1.21 10.21 1.79
N THR A 142 1.18 9.16 2.60
CA THR A 142 1.43 9.27 4.02
C THR A 142 2.72 8.55 4.32
N LEU A 143 3.67 9.31 4.85
CA LEU A 143 4.98 8.82 5.23
C LEU A 143 5.07 8.79 6.75
N TYR A 144 5.33 7.61 7.30
CA TYR A 144 5.67 7.42 8.68
C TYR A 144 7.14 7.00 8.78
N ARG A 145 7.96 7.80 9.47
CA ARG A 145 9.33 7.43 9.81
C ARG A 145 9.30 6.69 11.14
N HIS A 146 9.79 5.45 11.15
CA HIS A 146 9.83 4.65 12.36
C HIS A 146 11.09 4.97 13.18
N ASP A 147 12.24 5.03 12.51
CA ASP A 147 13.54 5.37 13.09
C ASP A 147 14.48 5.92 11.98
N GLU A 148 15.78 5.95 12.22
CA GLU A 148 16.80 6.47 11.30
C GLU A 148 17.02 5.63 10.04
N GLN A 149 16.47 4.41 9.97
CA GLN A 149 16.64 3.48 8.85
C GLN A 149 15.31 2.99 8.29
N HIS A 150 14.25 3.01 9.08
CA HIS A 150 12.97 2.39 8.74
C HIS A 150 11.87 3.42 8.48
N PHE A 151 11.09 3.16 7.44
CA PHE A 151 9.90 3.95 7.12
C PHE A 151 8.77 3.10 6.56
N LEU A 152 7.55 3.62 6.71
CA LEU A 152 6.35 3.13 6.07
C LEU A 152 5.79 4.24 5.18
N LEU A 153 5.66 3.96 3.89
CA LEU A 153 5.04 4.84 2.92
C LEU A 153 3.79 4.17 2.35
N VAL A 154 2.69 4.90 2.30
CA VAL A 154 1.51 4.49 1.54
C VAL A 154 1.31 5.48 0.40
N LEU A 155 1.23 5.00 -0.84
CA LEU A 155 1.03 5.83 -2.03
C LEU A 155 0.04 5.17 -2.99
N HIS A 156 -0.45 5.92 -3.98
CA HIS A 156 -1.25 5.33 -5.05
C HIS A 156 -0.38 4.42 -5.92
N ARG A 157 -0.87 3.23 -6.27
CA ARG A 157 -0.10 2.19 -6.96
C ARG A 157 0.49 2.64 -8.30
N ALA A 158 -0.19 3.54 -9.01
CA ALA A 158 0.28 4.07 -10.29
C ALA A 158 1.43 5.09 -10.14
N ALA A 159 1.65 5.64 -8.95
CA ALA A 159 2.76 6.53 -8.65
C ALA A 159 4.02 5.78 -8.19
N LEU A 160 3.95 4.45 -8.04
CA LEU A 160 5.06 3.62 -7.58
C LEU A 160 6.27 3.71 -8.50
N GLN A 161 6.05 3.67 -9.81
CA GLN A 161 7.12 3.77 -10.80
C GLN A 161 7.82 5.13 -10.74
N ASP A 162 7.05 6.22 -10.74
CA ASP A 162 7.59 7.59 -10.70
C ASP A 162 8.36 7.82 -9.38
N TRP A 163 7.79 7.38 -8.24
CA TRP A 163 8.42 7.49 -6.93
C TRP A 163 9.74 6.70 -6.84
N LEU A 164 9.74 5.44 -7.31
CA LEU A 164 10.94 4.61 -7.28
C LEU A 164 12.02 5.15 -8.22
N SER A 165 11.61 5.65 -9.39
CA SER A 165 12.55 6.25 -10.36
C SER A 165 13.18 7.52 -9.80
N ASP A 166 12.41 8.38 -9.12
CA ASP A 166 12.95 9.58 -8.47
C ASP A 166 13.91 9.22 -7.31
N LEU A 167 13.55 8.21 -6.50
CA LEU A 167 14.44 7.70 -5.44
C LEU A 167 15.78 7.22 -6.01
N LEU A 168 15.75 6.42 -7.08
CA LEU A 168 16.94 5.90 -7.74
C LEU A 168 17.73 6.98 -8.48
N LEU A 169 17.07 7.98 -9.05
CA LEU A 169 17.74 9.08 -9.75
C LEU A 169 18.51 9.98 -8.77
N ARG A 170 17.91 10.30 -7.61
CA ARG A 170 18.51 11.20 -6.61
C ARG A 170 19.68 10.58 -5.86
N HIS A 171 19.55 9.30 -5.50
CA HIS A 171 20.51 8.65 -4.59
C HIS A 171 21.32 7.55 -5.28
N GLY A 172 20.93 7.12 -6.48
CA GLY A 172 21.73 6.22 -7.32
C GLY A 172 22.08 4.89 -6.65
N LEU A 173 23.31 4.44 -6.92
CA LEU A 173 23.87 3.18 -6.42
C LEU A 173 24.33 3.25 -4.96
N SER A 174 24.34 4.43 -4.32
CA SER A 174 24.76 4.53 -2.91
C SER A 174 23.68 4.08 -1.94
N LEU A 175 22.43 3.92 -2.40
CA LEU A 175 21.38 3.34 -1.54
C LEU A 175 21.62 1.85 -1.35
N THR A 176 21.62 1.45 -0.08
CA THR A 176 21.62 0.05 0.32
C THR A 176 20.44 -0.24 1.23
N GLY A 177 19.92 -1.46 1.17
CA GLY A 177 18.82 -1.89 2.02
C GLY A 177 17.72 -2.64 1.28
N LEU A 178 16.50 -2.59 1.81
CA LEU A 178 15.37 -3.36 1.35
C LEU A 178 14.10 -2.52 1.29
N LEU A 179 13.43 -2.52 0.14
CA LEU A 179 12.07 -2.00 -0.02
C LEU A 179 11.09 -3.17 -0.16
N GLN A 180 10.15 -3.30 0.77
CA GLN A 180 9.10 -4.31 0.73
C GLN A 180 7.79 -3.67 0.27
N ILE A 181 7.37 -3.99 -0.95
CA ILE A 181 6.22 -3.39 -1.62
C ILE A 181 5.04 -4.38 -1.55
N VAL A 182 3.93 -3.94 -0.96
CA VAL A 182 2.78 -4.80 -0.69
C VAL A 182 1.48 -4.05 -0.98
N PRO A 183 0.50 -4.62 -1.72
CA PRO A 183 -0.81 -3.99 -1.87
C PRO A 183 -1.50 -3.89 -0.52
N THR A 184 -2.32 -2.86 -0.33
CA THR A 184 -3.17 -2.84 0.86
C THR A 184 -4.22 -3.94 0.78
N LEU A 185 -4.56 -4.52 1.93
CA LEU A 185 -5.53 -5.60 2.00
C LEU A 185 -6.97 -5.08 1.91
N PRO A 186 -7.84 -5.75 1.12
CA PRO A 186 -9.27 -5.53 1.22
C PRO A 186 -9.79 -6.07 2.57
N PRO A 187 -10.87 -5.51 3.13
CA PRO A 187 -11.42 -5.97 4.42
C PRO A 187 -11.78 -7.46 4.48
N ALA A 188 -12.10 -8.08 3.34
CA ALA A 188 -12.57 -9.46 3.24
C ALA A 188 -11.46 -10.53 3.15
N SER A 189 -10.18 -10.16 3.25
CA SER A 189 -9.09 -11.11 2.99
C SER A 189 -8.87 -12.16 4.09
N GLY A 190 -9.52 -12.04 5.25
CA GLY A 190 -9.27 -12.89 6.44
C GLY A 190 -7.94 -12.61 7.16
N TRP A 191 -7.02 -11.92 6.50
CA TRP A 191 -5.75 -11.44 7.06
C TRP A 191 -5.88 -10.03 7.64
N ILE A 192 -5.18 -9.78 8.74
CA ILE A 192 -5.10 -8.47 9.40
C ILE A 192 -3.83 -7.77 8.88
N LEU A 193 -3.97 -6.53 8.41
CA LEU A 193 -2.82 -5.76 7.90
C LEU A 193 -1.72 -5.55 8.96
N GLY A 194 -2.12 -5.42 10.22
CA GLY A 194 -1.23 -5.40 11.37
C GLY A 194 -0.29 -6.60 11.49
N ASP A 195 -0.79 -7.81 11.19
CA ASP A 195 0.03 -9.02 11.20
C ASP A 195 1.08 -9.00 10.08
N MET A 196 0.74 -8.40 8.94
CA MET A 196 1.71 -8.18 7.86
C MET A 196 2.79 -7.20 8.29
N LEU A 197 2.41 -6.04 8.85
CA LEU A 197 3.36 -5.05 9.37
C LEU A 197 4.28 -5.62 10.44
N ALA A 198 3.79 -6.54 11.29
CA ALA A 198 4.62 -7.23 12.27
C ALA A 198 5.63 -8.20 11.63
N ARG A 199 5.34 -8.73 10.43
CA ARG A 199 6.22 -9.69 9.73
C ARG A 199 7.26 -9.04 8.82
N LEU A 200 6.96 -7.90 8.22
CA LEU A 200 7.88 -7.27 7.27
C LEU A 200 9.27 -6.99 7.88
N PRO A 201 9.41 -6.41 9.08
CA PRO A 201 10.72 -6.19 9.70
C PRO A 201 11.51 -7.49 9.93
N ALA A 202 10.83 -8.60 10.24
CA ALA A 202 11.49 -9.88 10.47
C ALA A 202 12.24 -10.41 9.23
N TYR A 203 11.79 -10.04 8.03
CA TYR A 203 12.41 -10.47 6.78
C TYR A 203 13.67 -9.69 6.40
N GLU A 204 13.91 -8.53 7.01
CA GLU A 204 15.07 -7.68 6.71
C GLU A 204 16.38 -8.36 7.08
N ARG A 205 16.38 -9.11 8.18
CA ARG A 205 17.55 -9.81 8.72
C ARG A 205 18.20 -10.82 7.77
N ILE A 206 17.49 -11.20 6.71
CA ILE A 206 17.95 -12.19 5.72
C ILE A 206 18.82 -11.53 4.64
N PHE A 207 18.69 -10.22 4.44
CA PHE A 207 19.35 -9.54 3.33
C PHE A 207 20.61 -8.82 3.78
N SER A 208 21.69 -9.04 3.02
CA SER A 208 22.90 -8.23 3.14
C SER A 208 22.64 -6.82 2.59
N PRO A 209 23.14 -5.77 3.23
CA PRO A 209 22.99 -4.38 2.77
C PRO A 209 24.00 -4.07 1.64
N ASP A 210 24.19 -4.98 0.68
CA ASP A 210 25.16 -4.82 -0.41
C ASP A 210 24.66 -3.87 -1.51
N ARG A 211 23.34 -3.80 -1.68
CA ARG A 211 22.66 -2.98 -2.68
C ARG A 211 21.22 -2.71 -2.24
N LEU A 212 20.54 -1.80 -2.93
CA LEU A 212 19.09 -1.62 -2.74
C LEU A 212 18.32 -2.76 -3.42
N ARG A 213 17.61 -3.56 -2.63
CA ARG A 213 16.75 -4.63 -3.12
C ARG A 213 15.29 -4.26 -3.00
N VAL A 214 14.47 -4.75 -3.92
CA VAL A 214 13.02 -4.64 -3.87
C VAL A 214 12.42 -6.01 -3.68
N ARG A 215 11.61 -6.17 -2.63
CA ARG A 215 10.78 -7.34 -2.39
C ARG A 215 9.32 -7.01 -2.73
N PHE A 216 8.82 -7.54 -3.84
CA PHE A 216 7.49 -7.22 -4.35
C PHE A 216 6.49 -8.34 -4.11
N TYR A 217 5.47 -8.05 -3.32
CA TYR A 217 4.38 -8.96 -3.00
C TYR A 217 3.17 -8.62 -3.87
N PRO A 218 2.80 -9.44 -4.87
CA PRO A 218 1.66 -9.10 -5.72
C PRO A 218 0.30 -9.21 -5.01
N ALA A 219 0.26 -9.87 -3.85
CA ALA A 219 -0.89 -9.94 -2.95
C ALA A 219 -0.44 -10.03 -1.49
N GLY A 220 -1.20 -9.44 -0.56
CA GLY A 220 -0.78 -9.36 0.85
C GLY A 220 -0.63 -10.71 1.55
N HIS A 221 -1.43 -11.72 1.18
CA HIS A 221 -1.31 -13.07 1.78
C HIS A 221 0.03 -13.76 1.48
N ILE A 222 0.77 -13.31 0.45
CA ILE A 222 2.09 -13.86 0.09
C ILE A 222 3.15 -13.53 1.15
N VAL A 223 2.95 -12.46 1.94
CA VAL A 223 3.80 -12.15 3.11
C VAL A 223 3.85 -13.33 4.09
N PHE A 224 2.80 -14.15 4.15
CA PHE A 224 2.74 -15.32 5.02
C PHE A 224 3.32 -16.60 4.40
N ARG A 225 3.60 -16.60 3.08
CA ARG A 225 4.08 -17.76 2.30
C ARG A 225 5.35 -17.44 1.49
N THR A 226 6.27 -16.65 2.06
CA THR A 226 7.45 -16.15 1.36
C THR A 226 8.33 -17.23 0.74
N LYS A 227 8.54 -18.36 1.45
CA LYS A 227 9.47 -19.42 1.03
C LYS A 227 9.16 -20.02 -0.34
N GLU A 228 7.88 -20.15 -0.69
CA GLU A 228 7.46 -20.73 -1.98
C GLU A 228 7.82 -19.81 -3.14
N TYR A 229 7.52 -18.51 -3.00
CA TYR A 229 7.77 -17.50 -4.03
C TYR A 229 9.25 -17.12 -4.13
N GLU A 230 9.98 -17.21 -3.01
CA GLU A 230 11.42 -16.99 -2.98
C GLU A 230 12.17 -18.10 -3.72
N ARG A 231 11.78 -19.38 -3.54
CA ARG A 231 12.31 -20.50 -4.34
C ARG A 231 12.02 -20.36 -5.83
N ALA A 232 10.91 -19.72 -6.18
CA ALA A 232 10.56 -19.46 -7.57
C ALA A 232 11.31 -18.25 -8.17
N GLY A 233 12.02 -17.44 -7.37
CA GLY A 233 12.78 -16.28 -7.83
C GLY A 233 11.92 -15.11 -8.31
N VAL A 234 10.67 -14.99 -7.83
CA VAL A 234 9.70 -13.95 -8.29
C VAL A 234 9.46 -12.85 -7.27
N LEU A 235 10.18 -12.87 -6.14
CA LEU A 235 9.85 -12.05 -4.98
C LEU A 235 10.85 -10.92 -4.74
N THR A 236 12.14 -11.15 -5.01
CA THR A 236 13.21 -10.21 -4.68
C THR A 236 14.01 -9.86 -5.93
N PHE A 237 14.23 -8.57 -6.13
CA PHE A 237 14.88 -7.99 -7.31
C PHE A 237 15.93 -6.97 -6.89
N ASP A 238 16.89 -6.70 -7.77
CA ASP A 238 17.61 -5.44 -7.70
C ASP A 238 16.65 -4.27 -7.96
N ALA A 239 16.81 -3.14 -7.28
CA ALA A 239 15.89 -2.02 -7.43
C ALA A 239 15.86 -1.44 -8.85
N GLN A 240 17.00 -1.40 -9.55
CA GLN A 240 17.06 -0.93 -10.94
C GLN A 240 16.37 -1.91 -11.88
N GLU A 241 16.59 -3.22 -11.68
CA GLU A 241 15.92 -4.27 -12.43
C GLU A 241 14.39 -4.21 -12.23
N PHE A 242 13.94 -4.04 -10.98
CA PHE A 242 12.52 -3.90 -10.67
C PHE A 242 11.90 -2.65 -11.31
N ALA A 243 12.60 -1.50 -11.27
CA ALA A 243 12.17 -0.28 -11.92
C ALA A 243 12.07 -0.46 -13.45
N ALA A 244 13.00 -1.18 -14.06
CA ALA A 244 12.95 -1.52 -15.48
C ALA A 244 11.73 -2.41 -15.81
N TYR A 245 11.42 -3.43 -14.99
CA TYR A 245 10.20 -4.23 -15.18
C TYR A 245 8.91 -3.42 -15.01
N LEU A 246 8.87 -2.48 -14.06
CA LEU A 246 7.74 -1.54 -13.93
C LEU A 246 7.59 -0.66 -15.17
N GLY A 247 8.70 -0.13 -15.71
CA GLY A 247 8.70 0.64 -16.95
C GLY A 247 8.22 -0.18 -18.15
N MET A 248 8.69 -1.42 -18.26
CA MET A 248 8.22 -2.39 -19.26
C MET A 248 6.72 -2.63 -19.13
N ALA A 249 6.20 -2.81 -17.91
CA ALA A 249 4.76 -2.94 -17.66
C ALA A 249 3.98 -1.68 -18.08
N GLY A 250 4.55 -0.49 -17.90
CA GLY A 250 3.95 0.79 -18.33
C GLY A 250 3.83 0.89 -19.85
N VAL A 251 4.91 0.59 -20.57
CA VAL A 251 4.91 0.56 -22.04
C VAL A 251 3.95 -0.51 -22.55
N PHE A 252 3.97 -1.71 -21.97
CA PHE A 252 3.06 -2.80 -22.33
C PHE A 252 1.59 -2.40 -22.19
N ARG A 253 1.24 -1.76 -21.06
CA ARG A 253 -0.12 -1.30 -20.77
C ARG A 253 -0.56 -0.13 -21.67
N THR A 254 0.39 0.67 -22.12
CA THR A 254 0.12 1.85 -22.96
C THR A 254 -0.10 1.47 -24.42
N LEU A 255 0.74 0.57 -24.96
CA LEU A 255 0.71 0.20 -26.38
C LEU A 255 -0.31 -0.90 -26.72
N LEU A 256 -0.78 -1.67 -25.74
CA LEU A 256 -1.73 -2.76 -25.96
C LEU A 256 -3.06 -2.46 -25.28
N LEU A 257 -4.16 -2.76 -25.98
CA LEU A 257 -5.50 -2.77 -25.40
C LEU A 257 -5.63 -3.88 -24.34
N PRO A 258 -6.54 -3.77 -23.35
CA PRO A 258 -6.72 -4.79 -22.31
C PRO A 258 -6.90 -6.21 -22.86
N GLU A 259 -7.68 -6.38 -23.93
CA GLU A 259 -7.95 -7.67 -24.57
C GLU A 259 -6.69 -8.23 -25.25
N GLN A 260 -5.87 -7.35 -25.83
CA GLN A 260 -4.59 -7.72 -26.44
C GLN A 260 -3.56 -8.12 -25.37
N GLN A 261 -3.53 -7.42 -24.23
CA GLN A 261 -2.68 -7.77 -23.09
C GLN A 261 -3.02 -9.18 -22.58
N GLU A 262 -4.32 -9.46 -22.40
CA GLU A 262 -4.78 -10.79 -22.00
C GLU A 262 -4.42 -11.85 -23.03
N ALA A 263 -4.63 -11.58 -24.32
CA ALA A 263 -4.24 -12.49 -25.39
C ALA A 263 -2.75 -12.83 -25.37
N VAL A 264 -1.86 -11.85 -25.12
CA VAL A 264 -0.41 -12.13 -24.96
C VAL A 264 -0.18 -13.13 -23.83
N PHE A 265 -0.78 -12.93 -22.65
CA PHE A 265 -0.59 -13.82 -21.51
C PHE A 265 -1.17 -15.22 -21.75
N GLU A 266 -2.31 -15.33 -22.42
CA GLU A 266 -2.87 -16.63 -22.79
C GLU A 266 -1.99 -17.37 -23.79
N ILE A 267 -1.47 -16.69 -24.82
CA ILE A 267 -0.57 -17.29 -25.81
C ILE A 267 0.73 -17.79 -25.15
N LEU A 268 1.27 -17.07 -24.17
CA LEU A 268 2.46 -17.47 -23.43
C LEU A 268 2.24 -18.67 -22.49
N LYS A 269 0.98 -19.05 -22.20
CA LYS A 269 0.64 -20.26 -21.44
C LYS A 269 0.52 -21.51 -22.31
N ILE A 270 0.37 -21.37 -23.63
CA ILE A 270 0.23 -22.48 -24.57
C ILE A 270 1.52 -23.32 -24.58
N LYS A 271 1.37 -24.65 -24.46
CA LYS A 271 2.50 -25.60 -24.42
C LYS A 271 2.95 -26.04 -25.81
N ASP A 272 2.03 -26.16 -26.76
CA ASP A 272 2.35 -26.51 -28.13
C ASP A 272 2.94 -25.30 -28.88
N LEU A 273 4.15 -25.47 -29.42
CA LEU A 273 4.87 -24.43 -30.13
C LEU A 273 4.19 -24.05 -31.45
N GLN A 274 3.55 -24.99 -32.15
CA GLN A 274 2.86 -24.70 -33.41
C GLN A 274 1.60 -23.87 -33.18
N GLU A 275 0.78 -24.30 -32.22
CA GLU A 275 -0.40 -23.55 -31.77
C GLU A 275 0.00 -22.16 -31.25
N GLN A 276 1.01 -22.08 -30.39
CA GLN A 276 1.53 -20.80 -29.91
C GLN A 276 1.96 -19.88 -31.06
N GLN A 277 2.70 -20.40 -32.04
CA GLN A 277 3.15 -19.64 -33.20
C GLN A 277 1.99 -19.15 -34.06
N PHE A 278 0.97 -19.98 -34.26
CA PHE A 278 -0.25 -19.62 -34.99
C PHE A 278 -0.99 -18.46 -34.32
N HIS A 279 -1.30 -18.58 -33.02
CA HIS A 279 -1.98 -17.52 -32.28
C HIS A 279 -1.14 -16.24 -32.18
N TRP A 280 0.18 -16.38 -32.04
CA TRP A 280 1.10 -15.24 -32.04
C TRP A 280 1.06 -14.48 -33.37
N GLY A 281 1.11 -15.19 -34.50
CA GLY A 281 1.00 -14.59 -35.83
C GLY A 281 -0.30 -13.82 -36.02
N ARG A 282 -1.43 -14.39 -35.57
CA ARG A 282 -2.74 -13.74 -35.60
C ARG A 282 -2.77 -12.48 -34.73
N LEU A 283 -2.24 -12.55 -33.51
CA LEU A 283 -2.16 -11.39 -32.62
C LEU A 283 -1.35 -10.27 -33.28
N LEU A 284 -0.15 -10.56 -33.79
CA LEU A 284 0.70 -9.55 -34.44
C LEU A 284 0.03 -8.87 -35.65
N GLY A 285 -0.89 -9.56 -36.33
CA GLY A 285 -1.68 -8.98 -37.43
C GLY A 285 -2.77 -7.99 -36.96
N LEU A 286 -3.14 -8.02 -35.68
CA LEU A 286 -4.16 -7.15 -35.08
C LEU A 286 -3.56 -5.93 -34.35
N LEU A 287 -2.24 -5.90 -34.13
CA LEU A 287 -1.58 -4.85 -33.37
C LEU A 287 -1.19 -3.65 -34.24
N SER A 288 -1.07 -2.47 -33.61
CA SER A 288 -0.45 -1.31 -34.26
C SER A 288 1.03 -1.59 -34.60
N PRO A 289 1.62 -0.87 -35.56
CA PRO A 289 3.04 -1.00 -35.89
C PRO A 289 3.97 -0.83 -34.68
N GLU A 290 3.66 0.11 -33.78
CA GLU A 290 4.44 0.41 -32.58
C GLU A 290 4.37 -0.75 -31.57
N ALA A 291 3.15 -1.23 -31.29
CA ALA A 291 2.92 -2.35 -30.40
C ALA A 291 3.58 -3.63 -30.92
N ARG A 292 3.48 -3.88 -32.24
CA ARG A 292 4.17 -4.99 -32.91
C ARG A 292 5.69 -4.87 -32.80
N SER A 293 6.25 -3.69 -33.05
CA SER A 293 7.69 -3.45 -32.95
C SER A 293 8.22 -3.67 -31.54
N MET A 294 7.48 -3.19 -30.53
CA MET A 294 7.79 -3.42 -29.11
C MET A 294 7.82 -4.91 -28.78
N LEU A 295 6.77 -5.68 -29.12
CA LEU A 295 6.73 -7.12 -28.83
C LEU A 295 7.83 -7.90 -29.57
N LEU A 296 8.14 -7.54 -30.81
CA LEU A 296 9.22 -8.19 -31.56
C LEU A 296 10.60 -7.90 -30.95
N SER A 297 10.81 -6.66 -30.49
CA SER A 297 12.05 -6.24 -29.83
C SER A 297 12.26 -6.95 -28.49
N TRP A 298 11.20 -7.07 -27.68
CA TRP A 298 11.29 -7.69 -26.35
C TRP A 298 11.34 -9.21 -26.36
N ARG A 299 10.95 -9.84 -27.46
CA ARG A 299 10.95 -11.30 -27.66
C ARG A 299 10.29 -12.05 -26.48
N PRO A 300 9.03 -11.75 -26.11
CA PRO A 300 8.39 -12.33 -24.93
C PRO A 300 8.27 -13.86 -24.96
N ARG A 301 8.38 -14.47 -26.15
CA ARG A 301 8.43 -15.94 -26.31
C ARG A 301 9.66 -16.59 -25.67
N SER A 302 10.74 -15.83 -25.44
CA SER A 302 11.93 -16.32 -24.72
C SER A 302 11.91 -15.99 -23.22
N TRP A 303 10.83 -15.39 -22.71
CA TRP A 303 10.73 -15.08 -21.29
C TRP A 303 10.50 -16.34 -20.46
N SER A 304 11.06 -16.33 -19.26
CA SER A 304 10.76 -17.35 -18.26
C SER A 304 9.31 -17.21 -17.75
N LYS A 305 8.74 -18.30 -17.21
CA LYS A 305 7.39 -18.26 -16.59
C LYS A 305 7.29 -17.19 -15.50
N GLN A 306 8.40 -16.97 -14.79
CA GLN A 306 8.58 -15.97 -13.75
C GLN A 306 8.44 -14.55 -14.29
N GLN A 307 9.09 -14.24 -15.42
CA GLN A 307 9.02 -12.93 -16.06
C GLN A 307 7.60 -12.64 -16.57
N VAL A 308 6.96 -13.62 -17.21
CA VAL A 308 5.56 -13.51 -17.65
C VAL A 308 4.64 -13.26 -16.46
N TYR A 309 4.81 -14.03 -15.38
CA TYR A 309 4.06 -13.85 -14.13
C TYR A 309 4.27 -12.45 -13.55
N LEU A 310 5.52 -12.00 -13.44
CA LEU A 310 5.85 -10.69 -12.90
C LEU A 310 5.21 -9.57 -13.71
N LEU A 311 5.30 -9.60 -15.04
CA LEU A 311 4.71 -8.57 -15.89
C LEU A 311 3.18 -8.49 -15.72
N ASP A 312 2.48 -9.63 -15.68
CA ASP A 312 1.04 -9.67 -15.39
C ASP A 312 0.73 -9.01 -14.04
N LYS A 313 1.52 -9.32 -13.01
CA LYS A 313 1.31 -8.76 -11.66
C LYS A 313 1.71 -7.29 -11.51
N LEU A 314 2.62 -6.78 -12.33
CA LEU A 314 3.02 -5.36 -12.30
C LEU A 314 2.05 -4.46 -13.07
N ARG A 315 1.26 -5.00 -13.99
CA ARG A 315 0.29 -4.24 -14.80
C ARG A 315 -0.60 -3.25 -13.98
N PRO A 316 -1.15 -3.62 -12.80
CA PRO A 316 -1.97 -2.68 -12.01
C PRO A 316 -1.18 -1.53 -11.40
N TYR A 317 0.14 -1.68 -11.23
CA TYR A 317 1.07 -0.70 -10.63
C TYR A 317 1.71 0.20 -11.69
N ALA A 318 1.74 -0.26 -12.93
CA ALA A 318 2.26 0.51 -14.04
C ALA A 318 1.39 1.74 -14.35
N LYS A 319 2.03 2.88 -14.60
CA LYS A 319 1.35 4.10 -15.04
C LYS A 319 0.80 3.90 -16.45
N TYR A 320 -0.46 4.28 -16.65
CA TYR A 320 -1.05 4.36 -17.98
C TYR A 320 -0.87 5.79 -18.48
N SER A 321 -0.16 5.95 -19.59
CA SER A 321 -0.06 7.23 -20.28
C SER A 321 -0.87 7.10 -21.55
N PRO A 322 -2.02 7.77 -21.70
CA PRO A 322 -2.73 7.75 -22.97
C PRO A 322 -1.80 8.32 -24.04
N THR A 323 -1.46 7.52 -25.05
CA THR A 323 -0.80 8.00 -26.26
C THR A 323 -1.76 8.93 -26.97
N HIS A 324 -1.29 10.15 -27.24
CA HIS A 324 -2.04 11.20 -27.96
C HIS A 324 -2.39 10.81 -29.39
#